data_AF-A0A930DCH4-F1
#
_entry.id   AF-A0A930DCH4-F1
#
_cell.length_a   1.000
_cell.length_b   1.000
_cell.length_c   1.000
_cell.angle_alpha   90.00
_cell.angle_beta   90.00
_cell.angle_gamma   90.00
#
_symmetry.space_group_name_H-M   'P 1'
#
loop_
_entity.id
_entity.type
_entity.pdbx_description
1 polymer ?
#
loop_
_entity_poly.entity_id
_entity_poly.type
_entity_poly.pdbx_seq_one_letter_code
_entity_poly.pdbx_strand_id
1 'polypeptide(L)'
;IYYGLYGTSLSPAITLVMQTLHSNPVIEIIIASITGLLIGYVLLPISIHVKSSHKGYSLYNVGFSSGIIATVLVSIFRSFGVDIETRLIWDESHTPLFAAALFVLFSYMIILAIILDGKKLIPSYFNLLKETGVHGTYKHEYSDAVYIFNMAANGIIATLFVLFTKGDLNGPTIGSIFTIVGFSPAGKHMRNILPVMVGVCFSAFLKQWYINDPAPTLTLLLSTTLAPIAGEFGIIAGLIAGFIHSSVALNVGIVYKGLNLYNNGFAGGIVAIFMVPVIESIIEKRKNDKEKKLNKS
;
A
#
# COMPACT_ATOMS: atom_id res chain seq x y z
N ILE A 1 8.43 12.60 -12.54
CA ILE A 1 9.39 11.53 -12.18
C ILE A 1 8.71 10.43 -11.35
N TYR A 2 8.17 10.69 -10.16
CA TYR A 2 7.55 9.66 -9.30
C TYR A 2 6.46 8.80 -9.97
N TYR A 3 5.51 9.41 -10.69
CA TYR A 3 4.48 8.68 -11.44
C TYR A 3 5.06 7.71 -12.50
N GLY A 4 6.15 8.09 -13.15
CA GLY A 4 6.82 7.24 -14.13
C GLY A 4 7.47 6.01 -13.48
N LEU A 5 8.12 6.20 -12.32
CA LEU A 5 8.67 5.08 -11.55
C LEU A 5 7.59 4.11 -11.08
N TYR A 6 6.45 4.62 -10.60
CA TYR A 6 5.33 3.79 -10.17
C TYR A 6 4.59 3.08 -11.33
N GLY A 7 4.68 3.61 -12.54
CA GLY A 7 4.12 2.97 -13.74
C GLY A 7 4.76 1.63 -14.09
N THR A 8 5.95 1.33 -13.57
CA THR A 8 6.59 0.01 -13.67
C THR A 8 5.75 -1.12 -13.06
N SER A 9 4.75 -0.79 -12.23
CA SER A 9 3.75 -1.75 -11.73
C SER A 9 2.96 -2.47 -12.82
N LEU A 10 2.91 -1.91 -14.03
CA LEU A 10 2.26 -2.48 -15.22
C LEU A 10 3.26 -3.07 -16.23
N SER A 11 4.53 -3.24 -15.84
CA SER A 11 5.53 -3.91 -16.69
C SER A 11 5.12 -5.32 -17.16
N PRO A 12 4.33 -6.13 -16.41
CA PRO A 12 3.88 -7.42 -16.94
C PRO A 12 3.02 -7.29 -18.21
N ALA A 13 2.28 -6.19 -18.40
CA ALA A 13 1.55 -5.95 -19.64
C ALA A 13 2.50 -5.73 -20.83
N ILE A 14 3.64 -5.08 -20.60
CA ILE A 14 4.68 -4.87 -21.63
C ILE A 14 5.30 -6.22 -21.99
N THR A 15 5.64 -7.06 -21.00
CA THR A 15 6.15 -8.42 -21.22
C THR A 15 5.14 -9.29 -21.95
N LEU A 16 3.85 -9.23 -21.58
CA LEU A 16 2.79 -9.98 -22.25
C LEU A 16 2.71 -9.61 -23.74
N VAL A 17 2.68 -8.32 -24.07
CA VAL A 17 2.63 -7.86 -25.47
C VAL A 17 3.86 -8.35 -26.25
N MET A 18 5.04 -8.29 -25.65
CA MET A 18 6.28 -8.77 -26.27
C MET A 18 6.22 -10.28 -26.54
N GLN A 19 5.60 -11.08 -25.66
CA GLN A 19 5.56 -12.54 -25.77
C GLN A 19 4.39 -13.09 -26.60
N THR A 20 3.32 -12.31 -26.77
CA THR A 20 2.07 -12.79 -27.41
C THR A 20 2.14 -12.80 -28.94
N LEU A 21 2.91 -11.89 -29.54
CA LEU A 21 2.88 -11.66 -30.99
C LEU A 21 3.62 -12.71 -31.82
N HIS A 22 4.53 -13.48 -31.20
CA HIS A 22 5.36 -14.51 -31.85
C HIS A 22 5.89 -14.07 -33.23
N SER A 23 6.31 -12.82 -33.33
CA SER A 23 6.63 -12.11 -34.58
C SER A 23 8.13 -11.81 -34.65
N ASN A 24 8.55 -10.85 -35.47
CA ASN A 24 9.94 -10.38 -35.48
C ASN A 24 10.25 -9.63 -34.17
N PRO A 25 11.35 -9.94 -33.46
CA PRO A 25 11.73 -9.29 -32.20
C PRO A 25 11.78 -7.76 -32.28
N VAL A 26 12.15 -7.18 -33.43
CA VAL A 26 12.18 -5.73 -33.63
C VAL A 26 10.77 -5.15 -33.58
N ILE A 27 9.80 -5.82 -34.21
CA ILE A 27 8.39 -5.41 -34.21
C ILE A 27 7.81 -5.54 -32.80
N GLU A 28 8.12 -6.62 -32.09
CA GLU A 28 7.69 -6.84 -30.71
C GLU A 28 8.20 -5.76 -29.77
N ILE A 29 9.48 -5.38 -29.88
CA ILE A 29 10.07 -4.28 -29.10
C ILE A 29 9.38 -2.95 -29.41
N ILE A 30 9.12 -2.66 -30.69
CA ILE A 30 8.43 -1.42 -31.09
C ILE A 30 7.01 -1.38 -30.50
N ILE A 31 6.24 -2.47 -30.63
CA ILE A 31 4.87 -2.52 -30.12
C ILE A 31 4.86 -2.44 -28.59
N ALA A 32 5.73 -3.20 -27.91
CA ALA A 32 5.85 -3.16 -26.45
C ALA A 32 6.24 -1.77 -25.94
N SER A 33 7.13 -1.06 -26.65
CA SER A 33 7.52 0.32 -26.31
C SER A 33 6.34 1.29 -26.48
N ILE A 34 5.58 1.17 -27.58
CA ILE A 34 4.36 1.96 -27.80
C ILE A 34 3.33 1.68 -26.70
N THR A 35 3.11 0.42 -26.35
CA THR A 35 2.22 0.03 -25.25
C THR A 35 2.66 0.66 -23.93
N GLY A 36 3.96 0.59 -23.60
CA GLY A 36 4.51 1.22 -22.39
C GLY A 36 4.30 2.73 -22.35
N LEU A 37 4.52 3.42 -23.48
CA LEU A 37 4.27 4.87 -23.60
C LEU A 37 2.80 5.21 -23.42
N LEU A 38 1.89 4.45 -24.02
CA LEU A 38 0.44 4.63 -23.88
C LEU A 38 0.00 4.41 -22.42
N ILE A 39 0.48 3.34 -21.78
CA ILE A 39 0.20 3.08 -20.37
C ILE A 39 0.68 4.24 -19.50
N GLY A 40 1.92 4.71 -19.71
CA GLY A 40 2.47 5.84 -18.97
C GLY A 40 1.68 7.13 -19.18
N TYR A 41 1.24 7.40 -20.41
CA TYR A 41 0.42 8.56 -20.75
C TYR A 41 -0.95 8.53 -20.06
N VAL A 42 -1.60 7.37 -20.02
CA VAL A 42 -2.92 7.19 -19.38
C VAL A 42 -2.81 7.16 -17.85
N LEU A 43 -1.70 6.67 -17.29
CA LEU A 43 -1.52 6.53 -15.84
C LEU A 43 -1.64 7.87 -15.10
N LEU A 44 -1.08 8.94 -15.64
CA LEU A 44 -1.08 10.26 -15.00
C LEU A 44 -2.49 10.85 -14.83
N PRO A 45 -3.32 11.03 -15.89
CA PRO A 45 -4.66 11.59 -15.74
C PRO A 45 -5.55 10.72 -14.86
N ILE A 46 -5.45 9.39 -14.95
CA ILE A 46 -6.19 8.50 -14.05
C ILE A 46 -5.77 8.72 -12.60
N SER A 47 -4.46 8.80 -12.33
CA SER A 47 -3.95 9.05 -10.96
C SER A 47 -4.43 10.36 -10.37
N ILE A 48 -4.49 11.41 -11.17
CA ILE A 48 -5.02 12.71 -10.70
C ILE A 48 -6.51 12.58 -10.38
N HIS A 49 -7.29 11.94 -11.25
CA HIS A 49 -8.73 11.79 -11.08
C HIS A 49 -9.09 10.96 -9.84
N VAL A 50 -8.50 9.77 -9.70
CA VAL A 50 -8.88 8.82 -8.64
C VAL A 50 -8.48 9.25 -7.23
N LYS A 51 -7.50 10.16 -7.10
CA LYS A 51 -7.10 10.72 -5.81
C LYS A 51 -8.29 11.40 -5.11
N SER A 52 -9.15 12.06 -5.89
CA SER A 52 -10.36 12.70 -5.39
C SER A 52 -11.40 11.69 -4.90
N SER A 53 -11.55 10.56 -5.58
CA SER A 53 -12.55 9.53 -5.28
C SER A 53 -12.35 8.90 -3.90
N HIS A 54 -11.10 8.71 -3.48
CA HIS A 54 -10.78 8.16 -2.16
C HIS A 54 -10.37 9.24 -1.13
N LYS A 55 -10.57 10.53 -1.44
CA LYS A 55 -10.30 11.70 -0.58
C LYS A 55 -8.92 11.71 0.09
N GLY A 56 -7.89 11.09 -0.51
CA GLY A 56 -6.56 11.00 0.09
C GLY A 56 -6.38 9.97 1.22
N TYR A 57 -7.34 9.06 1.45
CA TYR A 57 -7.24 8.02 2.49
C TYR A 57 -6.47 6.75 2.07
N SER A 58 -6.15 6.59 0.79
CA SER A 58 -5.21 5.59 0.30
C SER A 58 -3.92 6.28 -0.13
N LEU A 59 -2.80 5.90 0.49
CA LEU A 59 -1.50 6.47 0.16
C LEU A 59 -0.94 5.93 -1.17
N TYR A 60 -1.33 4.73 -1.56
CA TYR A 60 -0.90 4.07 -2.81
C TYR A 60 -1.82 4.40 -3.99
N ASN A 61 -2.11 5.69 -4.19
CA ASN A 61 -3.02 6.17 -5.24
C ASN A 61 -2.62 5.68 -6.64
N VAL A 62 -1.34 5.68 -6.97
CA VAL A 62 -0.89 5.18 -8.29
C VAL A 62 -1.12 3.67 -8.43
N GLY A 63 -1.00 2.90 -7.36
CA GLY A 63 -1.39 1.49 -7.38
C GLY A 63 -2.89 1.29 -7.63
N PHE A 64 -3.73 2.22 -7.14
CA PHE A 64 -5.15 2.24 -7.47
C PHE A 64 -5.41 2.53 -8.94
N SER A 65 -4.71 3.52 -9.50
CA SER A 65 -4.77 3.85 -10.92
C SER A 65 -4.30 2.71 -11.81
N SER A 66 -3.16 2.09 -11.47
CA SER A 66 -2.62 0.94 -12.19
C SER A 66 -3.59 -0.23 -12.17
N GLY A 67 -4.30 -0.48 -11.07
CA GLY A 67 -5.31 -1.54 -11.01
C GLY A 67 -6.51 -1.31 -11.93
N ILE A 68 -6.99 -0.07 -12.03
CA ILE A 68 -8.04 0.31 -13.00
C ILE A 68 -7.55 0.07 -14.42
N ILE A 69 -6.35 0.55 -14.75
CA ILE A 69 -5.76 0.38 -16.09
C ILE A 69 -5.55 -1.10 -16.42
N ALA A 70 -5.00 -1.88 -15.50
CA ALA A 70 -4.78 -3.31 -15.68
C ALA A 70 -6.10 -4.06 -15.90
N THR A 71 -7.16 -3.69 -15.19
CA THR A 71 -8.51 -4.28 -15.38
C THR A 71 -9.02 -4.02 -16.80
N VAL A 72 -8.85 -2.79 -17.31
CA VAL A 72 -9.21 -2.45 -18.69
C VAL A 72 -8.36 -3.24 -19.69
N LEU A 73 -7.04 -3.27 -19.50
CA LEU A 73 -6.12 -3.99 -20.38
C LEU A 73 -6.42 -5.49 -20.45
N VAL A 74 -6.61 -6.15 -19.29
CA VAL A 74 -6.99 -7.57 -19.25
C VAL A 74 -8.33 -7.81 -19.93
N SER A 75 -9.31 -6.93 -19.73
CA SER A 75 -10.62 -7.06 -20.37
C SER A 75 -10.50 -6.98 -21.90
N ILE A 76 -9.67 -6.07 -22.42
CA ILE A 76 -9.38 -5.95 -23.85
C ILE A 76 -8.67 -7.22 -24.35
N PHE A 77 -7.54 -7.61 -23.73
CA PHE A 77 -6.76 -8.77 -24.16
C PHE A 77 -7.58 -10.07 -24.18
N ARG A 78 -8.38 -10.32 -23.15
CA ARG A 78 -9.27 -11.49 -23.11
C ARG A 78 -10.37 -11.45 -24.17
N SER A 79 -10.85 -10.26 -24.53
CA SER A 79 -11.83 -10.10 -25.62
C SER A 79 -11.25 -10.46 -26.99
N PHE A 80 -9.92 -10.40 -27.14
CA PHE A 80 -9.18 -10.87 -28.32
C PHE A 80 -8.65 -12.32 -28.18
N GLY A 81 -9.05 -13.04 -27.12
CA GLY A 81 -8.65 -14.44 -26.90
C GLY A 81 -7.23 -14.63 -26.36
N VAL A 82 -6.60 -13.58 -25.80
CA VAL A 82 -5.27 -13.68 -25.18
C VAL A 82 -5.40 -14.24 -23.76
N ASP A 83 -4.76 -15.38 -23.51
CA ASP A 83 -4.62 -15.96 -22.18
C ASP A 83 -3.44 -15.33 -21.42
N ILE A 84 -3.65 -15.07 -20.13
CA ILE A 84 -2.68 -14.41 -19.25
C ILE A 84 -2.31 -15.38 -18.15
N GLU A 85 -1.12 -15.94 -18.26
CA GLU A 85 -0.54 -16.81 -17.25
C GLU A 85 0.23 -15.99 -16.19
N THR A 86 0.15 -16.44 -14.94
CA THR A 86 0.92 -15.86 -13.84
C THR A 86 1.87 -16.90 -13.26
N ARG A 87 3.03 -16.45 -12.82
CA ARG A 87 4.01 -17.29 -12.11
C ARG A 87 4.27 -16.71 -10.73
N LEU A 88 4.30 -17.59 -9.73
CA LEU A 88 4.70 -17.25 -8.37
C LEU A 88 6.05 -17.90 -8.09
N ILE A 89 7.08 -17.06 -7.96
CA ILE A 89 8.42 -17.47 -7.53
C ILE A 89 8.64 -16.86 -6.15
N TRP A 90 8.89 -17.70 -5.15
CA TRP A 90 9.02 -17.31 -3.75
C TRP A 90 10.26 -17.97 -3.14
N ASP A 91 11.10 -17.18 -2.50
CA ASP A 91 12.28 -17.68 -1.77
C ASP A 91 11.98 -17.76 -0.27
N GLU A 92 12.35 -18.89 0.32
CA GLU A 92 12.10 -19.24 1.73
C GLU A 92 13.42 -19.39 2.53
N SER A 93 14.57 -19.37 1.84
CA SER A 93 15.83 -19.86 2.41
C SER A 93 16.70 -18.80 3.09
N HIS A 94 16.52 -17.52 2.77
CA HIS A 94 17.44 -16.44 3.19
C HIS A 94 16.87 -15.53 4.29
N THR A 95 15.74 -15.90 4.91
CA THR A 95 15.05 -15.06 5.90
C THR A 95 15.95 -14.52 7.03
N PRO A 96 16.82 -15.34 7.68
CA PRO A 96 17.70 -14.84 8.74
C PRO A 96 18.72 -13.79 8.27
N LEU A 97 19.30 -13.98 7.09
CA LEU A 97 20.26 -13.06 6.49
C LEU A 97 19.60 -11.70 6.23
N PHE A 98 18.42 -11.71 5.60
CA PHE A 98 17.70 -10.48 5.30
C PHE A 98 17.16 -9.79 6.54
N ALA A 99 16.73 -10.55 7.56
CA ALA A 99 16.36 -9.99 8.85
C ALA A 99 17.53 -9.20 9.47
N ALA A 100 18.71 -9.84 9.55
CA ALA A 100 19.91 -9.20 10.09
C ALA A 100 20.27 -7.91 9.32
N ALA A 101 20.27 -7.97 7.98
CA ALA A 101 20.56 -6.81 7.15
C ALA A 101 19.57 -5.64 7.37
N LEU A 102 18.27 -5.93 7.46
CA LEU A 102 17.24 -4.93 7.74
C LEU A 102 17.39 -4.30 9.13
N PHE A 103 17.64 -5.10 10.16
CA PHE A 103 17.85 -4.58 11.51
C PHE A 103 19.11 -3.72 11.61
N VAL A 104 20.20 -4.11 10.93
CA VAL A 104 21.42 -3.28 10.84
C VAL A 104 21.11 -1.94 10.17
N LEU A 105 20.41 -1.96 9.03
CA LEU A 105 20.03 -0.75 8.29
C LEU A 105 19.16 0.19 9.14
N PHE A 106 18.09 -0.32 9.76
CA PHE A 106 17.19 0.53 10.55
C PHE A 106 17.83 0.99 11.85
N SER A 107 18.72 0.19 12.46
CA SER A 107 19.51 0.64 13.62
C SER A 107 20.44 1.78 13.24
N TYR A 108 21.11 1.69 12.09
CA TYR A 108 21.93 2.78 11.56
C TYR A 108 21.11 4.06 11.34
N MET A 109 19.92 3.96 10.75
CA MET A 109 19.02 5.10 10.55
C MET A 109 18.59 5.73 11.88
N ILE A 110 18.29 4.93 12.91
CA ILE A 110 17.98 5.44 14.26
C ILE A 110 19.16 6.20 14.85
N ILE A 111 20.38 5.64 14.79
CA ILE A 111 21.59 6.28 15.29
C ILE A 111 21.83 7.61 14.56
N LEU A 112 21.68 7.63 13.23
CA LEU A 112 21.82 8.84 12.43
C LEU A 112 20.82 9.92 12.86
N ALA A 113 19.54 9.57 13.04
CA ALA A 113 18.53 10.50 13.50
C ALA A 113 18.84 11.08 14.89
N ILE A 114 19.36 10.25 15.81
CA ILE A 114 19.78 10.69 17.16
C ILE A 114 20.95 11.67 17.08
N ILE A 115 21.93 11.41 16.20
CA ILE A 115 23.08 12.31 16.00
C ILE A 115 22.62 13.67 15.46
N LEU A 116 21.67 13.69 14.53
CA LEU A 116 21.20 14.92 13.88
C LEU A 116 20.36 15.83 14.81
N ASP A 117 19.42 15.26 15.57
CA ASP A 117 18.45 16.06 16.36
C ASP A 117 18.64 15.98 17.88
N GLY A 118 19.45 15.03 18.36
CA GLY A 118 19.74 14.84 19.79
C GLY A 118 18.48 14.79 20.65
N LYS A 119 18.40 15.67 21.65
CA LYS A 119 17.29 15.72 22.62
C LYS A 119 15.94 16.15 22.01
N LYS A 120 15.93 16.82 20.85
CA LYS A 120 14.70 17.30 20.20
C LYS A 120 13.97 16.20 19.42
N LEU A 121 14.66 15.12 19.07
CA LEU A 121 14.14 14.06 18.22
C LEU A 121 12.87 13.42 18.79
N ILE A 122 12.93 12.93 20.03
CA ILE A 122 11.86 12.14 20.63
C ILE A 122 10.58 12.97 20.86
N PRO A 123 10.63 14.20 21.44
CA PRO A 123 9.45 15.04 21.55
C PRO A 123 8.79 15.34 20.19
N SER A 124 9.58 15.67 19.17
CA SER A 124 9.08 15.93 17.81
C SER A 124 8.47 14.68 17.18
N TYR A 125 9.08 13.51 17.37
CA TYR A 125 8.53 12.24 16.91
C TYR A 125 7.17 11.93 17.54
N PHE A 126 7.00 12.15 18.84
CA PHE A 126 5.70 11.98 19.50
C PHE A 126 4.62 12.93 18.98
N ASN A 127 4.99 14.12 18.49
CA ASN A 127 4.06 15.02 17.82
C ASN A 127 3.70 14.50 16.43
N LEU A 128 4.66 13.97 15.67
CA LEU A 128 4.42 13.31 14.39
C LEU A 128 3.42 12.15 14.54
N LEU A 129 3.53 11.35 15.61
CA LEU A 129 2.59 10.26 15.88
C LEU A 129 1.15 10.72 16.08
N LYS A 130 0.91 12.00 16.41
CA LYS A 130 -0.44 12.56 16.64
C LYS A 130 -1.15 12.93 15.35
N GLU A 131 -0.44 12.95 14.23
CA GLU A 131 -0.99 13.35 12.95
C GLU A 131 -1.88 12.29 12.33
N THR A 132 -2.63 12.68 11.29
CA THR A 132 -3.59 11.78 10.63
C THR A 132 -2.99 11.12 9.40
N GLY A 133 -2.15 11.86 8.65
CA GLY A 133 -1.47 11.39 7.44
C GLY A 133 -2.36 11.42 6.17
N VAL A 134 -3.55 12.00 6.26
CA VAL A 134 -4.48 12.14 5.12
C VAL A 134 -3.84 12.98 4.02
N HIS A 135 -4.14 12.65 2.75
CA HIS A 135 -3.55 13.23 1.54
C HIS A 135 -2.06 12.93 1.31
N GLY A 136 -1.45 12.11 2.16
CA GLY A 136 -0.06 11.73 2.06
C GLY A 136 0.91 12.80 2.56
N THR A 137 0.47 13.63 3.51
CA THR A 137 1.28 14.70 4.09
C THR A 137 1.06 14.78 5.59
N TYR A 138 2.02 15.42 6.26
CA TYR A 138 1.85 15.90 7.63
C TYR A 138 1.41 17.38 7.60
N LYS A 139 0.67 17.81 8.62
CA LYS A 139 0.26 19.19 8.85
C LYS A 139 1.43 20.07 9.27
N HIS A 140 2.37 19.51 10.04
CA HIS A 140 3.58 20.22 10.45
C HIS A 140 4.78 19.71 9.66
N GLU A 141 5.72 20.61 9.41
CA GLU A 141 7.04 20.24 8.89
C GLU A 141 7.92 19.78 10.05
N TYR A 142 8.39 18.54 9.96
CA TYR A 142 9.37 17.96 10.87
C TYR A 142 10.77 17.98 10.24
N SER A 143 11.80 17.85 11.07
CA SER A 143 13.18 17.70 10.60
C SER A 143 13.37 16.39 9.83
N ASP A 144 14.37 16.36 8.95
CA ASP A 144 14.78 15.14 8.25
C ASP A 144 15.10 14.00 9.23
N ALA A 145 15.69 14.31 10.38
CA ALA A 145 15.98 13.34 11.43
C ALA A 145 14.72 12.67 11.98
N VAL A 146 13.64 13.42 12.21
CA VAL A 146 12.35 12.88 12.66
C VAL A 146 11.74 11.96 11.59
N TYR A 147 11.83 12.35 10.32
CA TYR A 147 11.38 11.48 9.22
C TYR A 147 12.21 10.20 9.11
N ILE A 148 13.55 10.28 9.18
CA ILE A 148 14.45 9.13 9.17
C ILE A 148 14.15 8.19 10.35
N PHE A 149 13.92 8.74 11.54
CA PHE A 149 13.55 7.94 12.71
C PHE A 149 12.21 7.23 12.51
N ASN A 150 11.20 7.93 11.99
CA ASN A 150 9.89 7.35 11.68
C ASN A 150 9.98 6.24 10.62
N MET A 151 10.78 6.47 9.57
CA MET A 151 11.09 5.51 8.53
C MET A 151 11.70 4.23 9.12
N ALA A 152 12.70 4.36 9.99
CA ALA A 152 13.35 3.23 10.65
C ALA A 152 12.40 2.48 11.60
N ALA A 153 11.64 3.20 12.41
CA ALA A 153 10.68 2.61 13.33
C ALA A 153 9.61 1.79 12.60
N ASN A 154 9.04 2.33 11.52
CA ASN A 154 8.05 1.62 10.71
C ASN A 154 8.69 0.41 9.99
N GLY A 155 9.93 0.53 9.52
CA GLY A 155 10.70 -0.57 8.92
C GLY A 155 10.94 -1.72 9.89
N ILE A 156 11.34 -1.42 11.13
CA ILE A 156 11.51 -2.39 12.21
C ILE A 156 10.18 -3.08 12.52
N ILE A 157 9.10 -2.32 12.70
CA ILE A 157 7.77 -2.87 12.97
C ILE A 157 7.35 -3.80 11.84
N ALA A 158 7.46 -3.36 10.59
CA ALA A 158 7.10 -4.18 9.43
C ALA A 158 7.90 -5.48 9.35
N THR A 159 9.21 -5.41 9.60
CA THR A 159 10.09 -6.59 9.65
C THR A 159 9.67 -7.55 10.76
N LEU A 160 9.42 -7.02 11.96
CA LEU A 160 8.95 -7.81 13.10
C LEU A 160 7.62 -8.49 12.81
N PHE A 161 6.66 -7.82 12.15
CA PHE A 161 5.39 -8.44 11.77
C PHE A 161 5.60 -9.66 10.88
N VAL A 162 6.47 -9.58 9.85
CA VAL A 162 6.78 -10.73 8.99
C VAL A 162 7.36 -11.88 9.80
N LEU A 163 8.33 -11.60 10.67
CA LEU A 163 8.98 -12.62 11.50
C LEU A 163 8.01 -13.25 12.51
N PHE A 164 7.14 -12.44 13.14
CA PHE A 164 6.14 -12.93 14.09
C PHE A 164 5.07 -13.79 13.43
N THR A 165 4.67 -13.44 12.21
CA THR A 165 3.74 -14.27 11.43
C THR A 165 4.42 -15.50 10.83
N LYS A 166 5.74 -15.69 11.00
CA LYS A 166 6.54 -16.75 10.37
C LYS A 166 6.49 -16.70 8.85
N GLY A 167 6.43 -15.50 8.28
CA GLY A 167 6.57 -15.28 6.84
C GLY A 167 8.04 -15.16 6.43
N ASP A 168 8.30 -15.30 5.14
CA ASP A 168 9.65 -15.23 4.60
C ASP A 168 10.08 -13.79 4.27
N LEU A 169 11.35 -13.49 4.54
CA LEU A 169 11.98 -12.28 4.03
C LEU A 169 12.67 -12.61 2.71
N ASN A 170 12.23 -11.95 1.64
CA ASN A 170 12.73 -12.10 0.28
C ASN A 170 12.46 -10.81 -0.53
N GLY A 171 12.74 -10.81 -1.83
CA GLY A 171 12.57 -9.64 -2.69
C GLY A 171 11.20 -8.94 -2.54
N PRO A 172 10.07 -9.63 -2.77
CA PRO A 172 8.73 -9.08 -2.57
C PRO A 172 8.44 -8.51 -1.17
N THR A 173 8.80 -9.21 -0.09
CA THR A 173 8.51 -8.75 1.28
C THR A 173 9.43 -7.60 1.70
N ILE A 174 10.71 -7.64 1.35
CA ILE A 174 11.65 -6.53 1.56
C ILE A 174 11.23 -5.30 0.76
N GLY A 175 10.82 -5.47 -0.50
CA GLY A 175 10.27 -4.37 -1.31
C GLY A 175 9.01 -3.76 -0.67
N SER A 176 8.17 -4.59 -0.06
CA SER A 176 6.98 -4.13 0.67
C SER A 176 7.35 -3.37 1.95
N ILE A 177 8.34 -3.85 2.72
CA ILE A 177 8.89 -3.14 3.88
C ILE A 177 9.46 -1.77 3.46
N PHE A 178 10.26 -1.72 2.40
CA PHE A 178 10.79 -0.47 1.87
C PHE A 178 9.71 0.45 1.30
N THR A 179 8.59 -0.08 0.83
CA THR A 179 7.44 0.74 0.46
C THR A 179 6.81 1.38 1.70
N ILE A 180 6.73 0.69 2.84
CA ILE A 180 6.27 1.30 4.11
C ILE A 180 7.24 2.39 4.54
N VAL A 181 8.54 2.11 4.51
CA VAL A 181 9.62 3.05 4.85
C VAL A 181 9.55 4.29 3.95
N GLY A 182 9.51 4.12 2.63
CA GLY A 182 9.46 5.22 1.67
C GLY A 182 8.20 6.09 1.77
N PHE A 183 7.07 5.52 2.19
CA PHE A 183 5.83 6.28 2.45
C PHE A 183 5.72 6.80 3.89
N SER A 184 6.71 6.57 4.75
CA SER A 184 6.69 7.07 6.14
C SER A 184 6.70 8.60 6.22
N PRO A 185 7.47 9.34 5.42
CA PRO A 185 7.34 10.81 5.36
C PRO A 185 6.01 11.28 4.75
N ALA A 186 5.33 10.41 4.00
CA ALA A 186 4.07 10.70 3.32
C ALA A 186 2.84 10.26 4.14
N GLY A 187 2.87 10.44 5.46
CA GLY A 187 1.70 10.23 6.32
C GLY A 187 1.58 8.86 6.99
N LYS A 188 2.64 8.02 7.02
CA LYS A 188 2.63 6.75 7.80
C LYS A 188 3.48 6.84 9.05
N HIS A 189 2.93 6.42 10.17
CA HIS A 189 3.66 6.26 11.41
C HIS A 189 3.09 5.11 12.24
N MET A 190 3.82 4.63 13.25
CA MET A 190 3.41 3.45 14.02
C MET A 190 1.95 3.49 14.50
N ARG A 191 1.46 4.65 15.00
CA ARG A 191 0.11 4.77 15.55
C ARG A 191 -1.01 4.56 14.51
N ASN A 192 -0.77 4.84 13.22
CA ASN A 192 -1.79 4.72 12.19
C ASN A 192 -1.62 3.46 11.30
N ILE A 193 -0.41 2.91 11.18
CA ILE A 193 -0.20 1.63 10.48
C ILE A 193 -0.60 0.42 11.33
N LEU A 194 -0.34 0.44 12.65
CA LEU A 194 -0.54 -0.72 13.52
C LEU A 194 -1.99 -1.19 13.56
N PRO A 195 -3.02 -0.33 13.75
CA PRO A 195 -4.40 -0.77 13.73
C PRO A 195 -4.79 -1.48 12.43
N VAL A 196 -4.28 -1.01 11.30
CA VAL A 196 -4.57 -1.62 9.99
C VAL A 196 -3.91 -3.00 9.86
N MET A 197 -2.63 -3.11 10.21
CA MET A 197 -1.92 -4.40 10.17
C MET A 197 -2.55 -5.43 11.13
N VAL A 198 -2.90 -5.01 12.35
CA VAL A 198 -3.59 -5.86 13.32
C VAL A 198 -4.96 -6.30 12.78
N GLY A 199 -5.67 -5.43 12.06
CA GLY A 199 -6.92 -5.80 11.38
C GLY A 199 -6.76 -6.91 10.35
N VAL A 200 -5.65 -6.90 9.60
CA VAL A 200 -5.30 -8.00 8.68
C VAL A 200 -4.99 -9.28 9.46
N CYS A 201 -4.15 -9.22 10.50
CA CYS A 201 -3.86 -10.40 11.34
C CYS A 201 -5.13 -10.98 11.97
N PHE A 202 -6.03 -10.14 12.48
CA PHE A 202 -7.31 -10.57 13.03
C PHE A 202 -8.15 -11.31 11.98
N SER A 203 -8.13 -10.83 10.73
CA SER A 203 -8.86 -11.47 9.64
C SER A 203 -8.34 -12.86 9.27
N ALA A 204 -7.06 -13.14 9.51
CA ALA A 204 -6.46 -14.45 9.24
C ALA A 204 -7.04 -15.56 10.13
N PHE A 205 -7.48 -15.23 11.35
CA PHE A 205 -8.12 -16.21 12.25
C PHE A 205 -9.53 -16.61 11.82
N LEU A 206 -10.18 -15.79 10.98
CA LEU A 206 -11.58 -15.98 10.58
C LEU A 206 -11.73 -16.45 9.13
N LYS A 207 -10.67 -16.36 8.33
CA LYS A 207 -10.71 -16.63 6.89
C LYS A 207 -9.89 -17.87 6.53
N GLN A 208 -10.20 -18.44 5.37
CA GLN A 208 -9.64 -19.71 4.88
C GLN A 208 -8.30 -19.50 4.14
N TRP A 209 -7.33 -18.86 4.79
CA TRP A 209 -5.96 -18.66 4.29
C TRP A 209 -5.02 -18.42 5.46
N TYR A 210 -3.72 -18.66 5.28
CA TYR A 210 -2.73 -18.50 6.35
C TYR A 210 -1.97 -17.19 6.21
N ILE A 211 -1.69 -16.53 7.34
CA ILE A 211 -1.05 -15.21 7.32
C ILE A 211 0.39 -15.23 6.76
N ASN A 212 1.06 -16.39 6.84
CA ASN A 212 2.40 -16.61 6.31
C ASN A 212 2.42 -17.02 4.83
N ASP A 213 1.27 -17.20 4.19
CA ASP A 213 1.24 -17.42 2.75
C ASP A 213 1.75 -16.16 2.02
N PRO A 214 2.34 -16.30 0.80
CA PRO A 214 2.93 -15.17 0.06
C PRO A 214 1.99 -13.98 -0.12
N ALA A 215 0.77 -14.20 -0.61
CA ALA A 215 -0.19 -13.12 -0.88
C ALA A 215 -0.68 -12.44 0.41
N PRO A 216 -1.15 -13.16 1.45
CA PRO A 216 -1.47 -12.60 2.76
C PRO A 216 -0.33 -11.81 3.42
N THR A 217 0.93 -12.27 3.33
CA THR A 217 2.09 -11.55 3.88
C THR A 217 2.28 -10.20 3.20
N LEU A 218 2.22 -10.16 1.86
CA LEU A 218 2.28 -8.90 1.11
C LEU A 218 1.08 -8.00 1.42
N THR A 219 -0.10 -8.59 1.59
CA THR A 219 -1.32 -7.88 1.97
C THR A 219 -1.22 -7.27 3.37
N LEU A 220 -0.65 -7.98 4.34
CA LEU A 220 -0.37 -7.45 5.68
C LEU A 220 0.50 -6.19 5.61
N LEU A 221 1.64 -6.26 4.92
CA LEU A 221 2.58 -5.15 4.82
C LEU A 221 1.99 -3.95 4.06
N LEU A 222 1.38 -4.20 2.90
CA LEU A 222 0.91 -3.14 2.02
C LEU A 222 -0.48 -2.62 2.40
N SER A 223 -1.21 -3.27 3.32
CA SER A 223 -2.45 -2.75 3.91
C SER A 223 -2.27 -1.38 4.56
N THR A 224 -1.06 -1.07 5.01
CA THR A 224 -0.66 0.22 5.59
C THR A 224 -0.91 1.41 4.65
N THR A 225 -1.23 1.20 3.37
CA THR A 225 -1.78 2.24 2.50
C THR A 225 -3.01 2.94 3.09
N LEU A 226 -3.81 2.23 3.90
CA LEU A 226 -5.01 2.72 4.56
C LEU A 226 -4.73 3.36 5.93
N ALA A 227 -3.47 3.56 6.29
CA ALA A 227 -3.09 4.20 7.54
C ALA A 227 -3.83 5.53 7.82
N PRO A 228 -4.10 6.39 6.83
CA PRO A 228 -4.88 7.60 7.07
C PRO A 228 -6.30 7.36 7.63
N ILE A 229 -6.94 6.22 7.33
CA ILE A 229 -8.26 5.88 7.90
C ILE A 229 -8.13 5.70 9.42
N ALA A 230 -7.09 5.00 9.87
CA ALA A 230 -6.82 4.84 11.30
C ALA A 230 -6.40 6.17 11.95
N GLY A 231 -5.64 7.00 11.23
CA GLY A 231 -5.18 8.30 11.69
C GLY A 231 -6.32 9.30 11.92
N GLU A 232 -7.29 9.35 11.01
CA GLU A 232 -8.42 10.29 11.09
C GLU A 232 -9.58 9.76 11.94
N PHE A 233 -9.98 8.49 11.74
CA PHE A 233 -11.18 7.91 12.35
C PHE A 233 -10.89 7.01 13.55
N GLY A 234 -9.60 6.82 13.90
CA GLY A 234 -9.16 6.09 15.07
C GLY A 234 -8.96 4.59 14.86
N ILE A 235 -8.55 3.92 15.95
CA ILE A 235 -8.08 2.53 15.95
C ILE A 235 -9.12 1.55 15.40
N ILE A 236 -10.39 1.68 15.80
CA ILE A 236 -11.47 0.76 15.37
C ILE A 236 -11.66 0.83 13.85
N ALA A 237 -11.67 2.03 13.27
CA ALA A 237 -11.78 2.21 11.82
C ALA A 237 -10.57 1.60 11.10
N GLY A 238 -9.36 1.74 11.67
CA GLY A 238 -8.15 1.09 11.17
C GLY A 238 -8.23 -0.44 11.18
N LEU A 239 -8.69 -1.04 12.28
CA LEU A 239 -8.88 -2.50 12.39
C LEU A 239 -9.86 -3.02 11.33
N ILE A 240 -11.00 -2.34 11.17
CA ILE A 240 -12.00 -2.69 10.15
C ILE A 240 -11.40 -2.53 8.75
N ALA A 241 -10.63 -1.46 8.50
CA ALA A 241 -9.98 -1.22 7.23
C ALA A 241 -9.00 -2.32 6.86
N GLY A 242 -8.15 -2.76 7.80
CA GLY A 242 -7.28 -3.91 7.61
C GLY A 242 -8.04 -5.20 7.31
N PHE A 243 -9.11 -5.46 8.07
CA PHE A 243 -9.94 -6.64 7.90
C PHE A 243 -10.61 -6.70 6.51
N ILE A 244 -11.17 -5.58 6.04
CA ILE A 244 -11.80 -5.50 4.71
C ILE A 244 -10.74 -5.55 3.62
N HIS A 245 -9.61 -4.84 3.81
CA HIS A 245 -8.49 -4.82 2.87
C HIS A 245 -7.97 -6.21 2.55
N SER A 246 -7.85 -7.09 3.55
CA SER A 246 -7.38 -8.45 3.29
C SER A 246 -8.37 -9.25 2.43
N SER A 247 -9.69 -9.05 2.58
CA SER A 247 -10.67 -9.66 1.67
C SER A 247 -10.51 -9.13 0.25
N VAL A 248 -10.43 -7.81 0.10
CA VAL A 248 -10.38 -7.19 -1.23
C VAL A 248 -9.08 -7.58 -1.92
N ALA A 249 -7.92 -7.39 -1.28
CA ALA A 249 -6.60 -7.66 -1.85
C ALA A 249 -6.42 -9.10 -2.31
N LEU A 250 -6.96 -10.07 -1.58
CA LEU A 250 -6.82 -11.49 -1.93
C LEU A 250 -7.79 -11.94 -3.05
N ASN A 251 -8.78 -11.12 -3.42
CA ASN A 251 -9.80 -11.51 -4.41
C ASN A 251 -9.80 -10.66 -5.68
N VAL A 252 -9.37 -9.40 -5.63
CA VAL A 252 -9.38 -8.53 -6.82
C VAL A 252 -8.40 -8.95 -7.91
N GLY A 253 -7.48 -9.88 -7.62
CA GLY A 253 -6.57 -10.50 -8.60
C GLY A 253 -7.25 -11.07 -9.85
N ILE A 254 -8.51 -11.47 -9.73
CA ILE A 254 -9.28 -12.10 -10.80
C ILE A 254 -9.49 -11.16 -11.99
N VAL A 255 -9.65 -9.84 -11.74
CA VAL A 255 -10.00 -8.88 -12.81
C VAL A 255 -8.80 -8.37 -13.61
N TYR A 256 -7.59 -8.49 -13.08
CA TYR A 256 -6.36 -8.04 -13.74
C TYR A 256 -5.31 -9.14 -13.95
N LYS A 257 -5.57 -10.38 -13.52
CA LYS A 257 -4.77 -11.59 -13.84
C LYS A 257 -3.25 -11.41 -13.68
N GLY A 258 -2.81 -10.75 -12.61
CA GLY A 258 -1.38 -10.54 -12.33
C GLY A 258 -0.68 -9.44 -13.15
N LEU A 259 -1.39 -8.73 -14.04
CA LEU A 259 -0.81 -7.60 -14.79
C LEU A 259 -0.51 -6.37 -13.90
N ASN A 260 -1.10 -6.29 -12.71
CA ASN A 260 -0.86 -5.23 -11.74
C ASN A 260 -0.01 -5.75 -10.58
N LEU A 261 1.26 -5.35 -10.54
CA LEU A 261 2.15 -5.67 -9.41
C LEU A 261 1.76 -4.91 -8.14
N TYR A 262 1.03 -3.81 -8.26
CA TYR A 262 0.59 -2.96 -7.13
C TYR A 262 -0.84 -3.31 -6.68
N ASN A 263 -1.15 -4.61 -6.62
CA ASN A 263 -2.45 -5.14 -6.19
C ASN A 263 -2.97 -4.50 -4.90
N ASN A 264 -2.13 -4.36 -3.88
CA ASN A 264 -2.54 -3.79 -2.60
C ASN A 264 -2.84 -2.28 -2.69
N GLY A 265 -2.25 -1.55 -3.63
CA GLY A 265 -2.68 -0.18 -3.91
C GLY A 265 -4.07 -0.14 -4.56
N PHE A 266 -4.35 -1.08 -5.46
CA PHE A 266 -5.67 -1.26 -6.07
C PHE A 266 -6.75 -1.60 -5.04
N ALA A 267 -6.51 -2.62 -4.22
CA ALA A 267 -7.40 -2.99 -3.14
C ALA A 267 -7.59 -1.85 -2.13
N GLY A 268 -6.50 -1.16 -1.74
CA GLY A 268 -6.57 -0.04 -0.80
C GLY A 268 -7.44 1.11 -1.33
N GLY A 269 -7.34 1.45 -2.62
CA GLY A 269 -8.22 2.43 -3.24
C GLY A 269 -9.70 2.03 -3.17
N ILE A 270 -10.03 0.77 -3.48
CA ILE A 270 -11.40 0.23 -3.38
C ILE A 270 -11.91 0.33 -1.93
N VAL A 271 -11.11 -0.11 -0.95
CA VAL A 271 -11.50 -0.05 0.47
C VAL A 271 -11.71 1.38 0.93
N ALA A 272 -10.84 2.32 0.54
CA ALA A 272 -11.00 3.71 0.92
C ALA A 272 -12.28 4.34 0.31
N ILE A 273 -12.57 4.08 -0.97
CA ILE A 273 -13.79 4.57 -1.64
C ILE A 273 -15.05 4.00 -0.98
N PHE A 274 -15.01 2.75 -0.53
CA PHE A 274 -16.13 2.12 0.15
C PHE A 274 -16.30 2.61 1.59
N MET A 275 -15.23 2.59 2.39
CA MET A 275 -15.33 2.82 3.83
C MET A 275 -15.51 4.29 4.20
N VAL A 276 -14.79 5.19 3.54
CA VAL A 276 -14.76 6.61 3.97
C VAL A 276 -16.16 7.24 3.94
N PRO A 277 -16.96 7.12 2.86
CA PRO A 277 -18.31 7.67 2.84
C PRO A 277 -19.24 7.03 3.88
N VAL A 278 -19.10 5.71 4.12
CA VAL A 278 -19.90 4.99 5.12
C VAL A 278 -19.60 5.50 6.53
N ILE A 279 -18.32 5.67 6.87
CA ILE A 279 -17.90 6.19 8.17
C ILE A 279 -18.40 7.63 8.35
N GLU A 280 -18.20 8.51 7.37
CA GLU A 280 -18.65 9.90 7.41
C GLU A 280 -20.16 10.00 7.63
N SER A 281 -20.96 9.20 6.90
CA SER A 281 -22.42 9.16 7.04
C SER A 281 -22.86 8.74 8.45
N ILE A 282 -22.20 7.75 9.05
CA ILE A 282 -22.49 7.31 10.43
C ILE A 282 -22.17 8.41 11.43
N ILE A 283 -21.03 9.10 11.26
CA ILE A 283 -20.61 10.20 12.15
C ILE A 283 -21.61 11.35 12.06
N GLU A 284 -22.02 11.74 10.85
CA GLU A 284 -22.98 12.81 10.61
C GLU A 284 -24.34 12.49 11.26
N LYS A 285 -24.86 11.28 11.05
CA LYS A 285 -26.12 10.84 11.68
C LYS A 285 -26.05 10.94 13.21
N ARG A 286 -24.95 10.48 13.82
CA ARG A 286 -24.75 10.55 15.28
C ARG A 286 -24.68 11.99 15.80
N LYS A 287 -24.10 12.92 15.05
CA LYS A 287 -24.09 14.35 15.40
C LYS A 287 -25.51 14.92 15.39
N ASN A 288 -26.25 14.67 14.31
CA ASN A 288 -27.63 15.14 14.16
C ASN A 288 -28.56 14.57 15.27
N ASP A 289 -28.39 13.31 15.64
CA ASP A 289 -29.17 12.69 16.72
C ASP A 289 -28.83 13.27 18.11
N LYS A 290 -27.58 13.68 18.35
CA LYS A 290 -27.17 14.35 19.58
C LYS A 290 -27.75 15.77 19.67
N GLU A 291 -27.69 16.53 18.58
CA GLU A 291 -28.25 17.88 18.51
C GLU A 291 -29.77 17.87 18.73
N LYS A 292 -30.48 16.91 18.13
CA LYS A 292 -31.92 16.72 18.36
C LYS A 292 -32.26 16.38 19.81
N LYS A 293 -31.36 15.70 20.54
CA LYS A 293 -31.56 15.41 21.96
C LYS A 293 -31.29 16.64 22.84
N LEU A 294 -30.27 17.43 22.51
CA LEU A 294 -29.98 18.69 23.21
C LEU A 294 -31.12 19.70 23.05
N ASN A 295 -31.69 19.82 21.85
CA ASN A 295 -32.78 20.76 21.58
C ASN A 295 -34.13 20.32 22.17
N LYS A 296 -34.20 19.12 22.77
CA LYS A 296 -35.40 18.58 23.44
C LYS A 296 -35.29 18.58 24.98
N SER A 297 -34.12 18.91 25.55
CA SER A 297 -33.90 19.08 26.99
C SER A 297 -33.89 20.54 27.39
#